data_AF-A0A086MRE9-F1
#
_entry.id   AF-A0A086MRE9-F1
#
_cell.length_a   1.000
_cell.length_b   1.000
_cell.length_c   1.000
_cell.angle_alpha   90.00
_cell.angle_beta   90.00
_cell.angle_gamma   90.00
#
_symmetry.space_group_name_H-M   'P 1'
#
loop_
_entity.id
_entity.type
_entity.pdbx_description
1 polymer ?
#
loop_
_entity_poly.entity_id
_entity_poly.type
_entity_poly.pdbx_seq_one_letter_code
_entity_poly.pdbx_strand_id
1 'polypeptide(L)'
;MSQTMYNVRVEFGVRETPPDTVITAVHEDLARYDVSVGSSPTGGLTVRLFLEADSPVDAGTRGVEYILGALLKHEVFQPHQMTGYEVITEEEFDRRLAEPLVPELAGMTEVAQITGTTTSRASQLRARLAPYLVQELASGPVYLASGVRTFAEKEYSRKPGVRRTEIPLTPIERALLDSLAAAAAGTEVASTAAGHQAVSDAIEGVVGNGHQVQLHFQPADSEVTAALDTLLEHGLVRTRRIYKKEMEKMAAGHEDDLVVSLTGKGQRHSSAITPAAGASGQEDDR
;
A
#
# COMPACT_ATOMS: atom_id res chain seq x y z
N MET A 1 -31.76 36.71 13.85
CA MET A 1 -31.72 35.60 12.87
C MET A 1 -30.28 35.16 12.80
N SER A 2 -29.99 33.85 12.79
CA SER A 2 -28.61 33.38 12.66
C SER A 2 -28.21 33.58 11.21
N GLN A 3 -27.19 34.40 10.96
CA GLN A 3 -26.62 34.53 9.62
C GLN A 3 -25.83 33.25 9.32
N THR A 4 -26.10 32.66 8.16
CA THR A 4 -25.40 31.47 7.67
C THR A 4 -24.49 31.91 6.52
N MET A 5 -23.28 31.37 6.47
CA MET A 5 -22.36 31.60 5.35
C MET A 5 -22.76 30.73 4.16
N TYR A 6 -22.91 31.36 3.00
CA TYR A 6 -23.27 30.68 1.75
C TYR A 6 -22.18 30.85 0.70
N ASN A 7 -21.89 29.76 -0.01
CA ASN A 7 -21.13 29.78 -1.25
C ASN A 7 -22.08 30.05 -2.42
N VAL A 8 -21.82 31.14 -3.16
CA VAL A 8 -22.55 31.47 -4.39
C VAL A 8 -21.58 31.32 -5.57
N ARG A 9 -21.90 30.42 -6.48
CA ARG A 9 -21.15 30.19 -7.71
C ARG A 9 -21.99 30.58 -8.91
N VAL A 10 -21.44 31.39 -9.81
CA VAL A 10 -22.10 31.82 -11.04
C VAL A 10 -21.24 31.40 -12.23
N GLU A 11 -21.89 30.82 -13.23
CA GLU A 11 -21.26 30.35 -14.47
C GLU A 11 -21.67 31.24 -15.65
N PHE A 12 -20.69 31.54 -16.49
CA PHE A 12 -20.85 32.37 -17.66
C PHE A 12 -20.31 31.67 -18.90
N GLY A 13 -21.13 31.61 -19.96
CA GLY A 13 -20.79 31.08 -21.27
C GLY A 13 -19.99 32.08 -22.12
N VAL A 14 -18.80 32.46 -21.65
CA VAL A 14 -17.87 33.29 -22.43
C VAL A 14 -17.05 32.42 -23.39
N ARG A 15 -16.78 32.92 -24.59
CA ARG A 15 -16.02 32.20 -25.63
C ARG A 15 -14.52 32.16 -25.33
N GLU A 16 -14.03 33.20 -24.67
CA GLU A 16 -12.62 33.37 -24.32
C GLU A 16 -12.53 33.77 -22.85
N THR A 17 -11.51 33.27 -22.17
CA THR A 17 -11.21 33.67 -20.78
C THR A 17 -10.82 35.15 -20.78
N PRO A 18 -11.39 35.98 -19.87
CA PRO A 18 -11.01 37.37 -19.76
C PRO A 18 -9.51 37.54 -19.49
N PRO A 19 -8.89 38.66 -19.91
CA PRO A 19 -7.50 38.94 -19.59
C PRO A 19 -7.24 38.96 -18.08
N ASP A 20 -6.04 38.58 -17.65
CA ASP A 20 -5.67 38.55 -16.23
C ASP A 20 -5.92 39.88 -15.52
N THR A 21 -5.71 41.01 -16.19
CA THR A 21 -5.98 42.35 -15.64
C THR A 21 -7.44 42.52 -15.20
N VAL A 22 -8.37 41.93 -15.95
CA VAL A 22 -9.80 41.96 -15.65
C VAL A 22 -10.11 41.00 -14.50
N ILE A 23 -9.53 39.79 -14.51
CA ILE A 23 -9.68 38.81 -13.44
C ILE A 23 -9.21 39.40 -12.11
N THR A 24 -8.05 40.06 -12.09
CA THR A 24 -7.52 40.75 -10.91
C THR A 24 -8.46 41.85 -10.44
N ALA A 25 -9.00 42.67 -11.35
CA ALA A 25 -9.89 43.76 -10.97
C ALA A 25 -11.23 43.27 -10.37
N VAL A 26 -11.78 42.17 -10.89
CA VAL A 26 -12.96 41.49 -10.31
C VAL A 26 -12.63 40.94 -8.93
N HIS A 27 -11.45 40.35 -8.76
CA HIS A 27 -10.96 39.88 -7.46
C HIS A 27 -10.87 41.01 -6.44
N GLU A 28 -10.34 42.17 -6.83
CA GLU A 28 -10.21 43.35 -5.95
C GLU A 28 -11.59 43.91 -5.54
N ASP A 29 -12.52 44.04 -6.49
CA ASP A 29 -13.87 44.55 -6.21
C ASP A 29 -14.69 43.65 -5.27
N LEU A 30 -14.44 42.35 -5.34
CA LEU A 30 -15.14 41.33 -4.54
C LEU A 30 -14.27 40.78 -3.39
N ALA A 31 -13.14 41.42 -3.08
CA ALA A 31 -12.16 40.92 -2.10
C ALA A 31 -12.74 40.69 -0.70
N ARG A 32 -13.83 41.40 -0.35
CA ARG A 32 -14.53 41.25 0.93
C ARG A 32 -15.35 39.95 1.07
N TYR A 33 -15.41 39.14 0.02
CA TYR A 33 -16.26 37.94 -0.07
C TYR A 33 -15.48 36.67 -0.42
N ASP A 34 -14.17 36.63 -0.15
CA ASP A 34 -13.31 35.46 -0.44
C ASP A 34 -13.51 34.91 -1.86
N VAL A 35 -13.52 35.83 -2.81
CA VAL A 35 -13.87 35.55 -4.21
C VAL A 35 -12.81 34.66 -4.87
N SER A 36 -13.26 33.74 -5.72
CA SER A 36 -12.43 32.99 -6.65
C SER A 36 -13.00 33.11 -8.06
N VAL A 37 -12.12 33.42 -9.01
CA VAL A 37 -12.42 33.50 -10.44
C VAL A 37 -11.63 32.42 -11.16
N GLY A 38 -12.29 31.65 -12.01
CA GLY A 38 -11.65 30.57 -12.75
C GLY A 38 -12.36 30.26 -14.05
N SER A 39 -11.88 29.23 -14.74
CA SER A 39 -12.51 28.71 -15.96
C SER A 39 -13.23 27.40 -15.69
N SER A 40 -14.39 27.19 -16.33
CA SER A 40 -15.08 25.90 -16.30
C SER A 40 -14.38 24.88 -17.21
N PRO A 41 -14.35 23.57 -16.86
CA PRO A 41 -13.84 22.51 -17.74
C PRO A 41 -14.51 22.45 -19.12
N THR A 42 -15.76 22.90 -19.22
CA THR A 42 -16.53 22.97 -20.48
C THR A 42 -16.25 24.23 -21.30
N GLY A 43 -15.31 25.06 -20.85
CA GLY A 43 -15.14 26.44 -21.31
C GLY A 43 -16.10 27.39 -20.58
N GLY A 44 -15.69 28.64 -20.43
CA GLY A 44 -16.46 29.69 -19.74
C GLY A 44 -15.80 30.20 -18.46
N LEU A 45 -16.37 31.27 -17.91
CA LEU A 45 -15.91 31.96 -16.70
C LEU A 45 -16.77 31.51 -15.53
N THR A 46 -16.13 31.16 -14.42
CA THR A 46 -16.79 30.87 -13.14
C THR A 46 -16.34 31.92 -12.13
N VAL A 47 -17.30 32.56 -11.48
CA VAL A 47 -17.04 33.43 -10.33
C VAL A 47 -17.75 32.83 -9.13
N ARG A 48 -17.02 32.70 -8.02
CA ARG A 48 -17.54 32.17 -6.76
C ARG A 48 -17.19 33.13 -5.65
N LEU A 49 -18.11 33.35 -4.71
CA LEU A 49 -17.87 34.13 -3.51
C LEU A 49 -18.61 33.53 -2.30
N PHE A 50 -18.20 33.96 -1.11
CA PHE A 50 -18.83 33.60 0.15
C PHE A 50 -19.50 34.83 0.76
N LEU A 51 -20.74 34.68 1.22
CA LEU A 51 -21.46 35.77 1.85
C LEU A 51 -22.44 35.29 2.93
N GLU A 52 -22.61 36.11 3.96
CA GLU A 52 -23.60 35.89 5.02
C GLU A 52 -25.00 36.35 4.58
N ALA A 53 -25.97 35.45 4.74
CA ALA A 53 -27.37 35.71 4.40
C ALA A 53 -28.33 35.02 5.36
N ASP A 54 -29.58 35.49 5.37
CA ASP A 54 -30.66 34.89 6.18
C ASP A 54 -31.30 33.66 5.50
N SER A 55 -31.06 33.48 4.20
CA SER A 55 -31.58 32.34 3.43
C SER A 55 -30.78 32.07 2.14
N PRO A 56 -30.87 30.88 1.54
CA PRO A 56 -30.24 30.58 0.26
C PRO A 56 -30.75 31.47 -0.89
N VAL A 57 -32.02 31.90 -0.84
CA VAL A 57 -32.62 32.78 -1.86
C VAL A 57 -32.03 34.19 -1.77
N ASP A 58 -31.87 34.72 -0.54
CA ASP A 58 -31.20 36.01 -0.31
C ASP A 58 -29.73 35.94 -0.74
N ALA A 59 -29.03 34.86 -0.37
CA ALA A 59 -27.66 34.63 -0.78
C ALA A 59 -27.50 34.61 -2.30
N GLY A 60 -28.33 33.84 -2.99
CA GLY A 60 -28.31 33.76 -4.46
C GLY A 60 -28.55 35.12 -5.10
N THR A 61 -29.57 35.86 -4.63
CA THR A 61 -29.92 37.18 -5.19
C THR A 61 -28.75 38.16 -5.02
N ARG A 62 -28.27 38.35 -3.79
CA ARG A 62 -27.20 39.30 -3.47
C ARG A 62 -25.87 38.89 -4.11
N GLY A 63 -25.53 37.61 -4.06
CA GLY A 63 -24.29 37.08 -4.63
C GLY A 63 -24.23 37.26 -6.14
N VAL A 64 -25.32 36.94 -6.84
CA VAL A 64 -25.42 37.18 -8.29
C VAL A 64 -25.34 38.68 -8.59
N GLU A 65 -26.06 39.53 -7.86
CA GLU A 65 -25.99 41.00 -8.06
C GLU A 65 -24.57 41.56 -7.87
N TYR A 66 -23.83 41.14 -6.85
CA TYR A 66 -22.46 41.59 -6.64
C TYR A 66 -21.52 41.15 -7.77
N ILE A 67 -21.64 39.90 -8.22
CA ILE A 67 -20.83 39.35 -9.31
C ILE A 67 -21.14 40.10 -10.62
N LEU A 68 -22.42 40.25 -10.96
CA LEU A 68 -22.83 40.98 -12.16
C LEU A 68 -22.38 42.44 -12.10
N GLY A 69 -22.51 43.09 -10.94
CA GLY A 69 -22.04 44.46 -10.74
C GLY A 69 -20.53 44.62 -10.96
N ALA A 70 -19.72 43.70 -10.43
CA ALA A 70 -18.27 43.72 -10.64
C ALA A 70 -17.91 43.47 -12.12
N LEU A 71 -18.56 42.51 -12.78
CA LEU A 71 -18.29 42.21 -14.19
C LEU A 71 -18.73 43.32 -15.14
N LEU A 72 -19.86 43.98 -14.86
CA LEU A 72 -20.34 45.13 -15.64
C LEU A 72 -19.38 46.32 -15.53
N LYS A 73 -18.82 46.57 -14.34
CA LYS A 73 -17.87 47.66 -14.10
C LYS A 73 -16.59 47.54 -14.93
N HIS A 74 -16.17 46.31 -15.26
CA HIS A 74 -14.96 46.04 -16.05
C HIS A 74 -15.25 45.66 -17.51
N GLU A 75 -16.48 45.89 -17.98
CA GLU A 75 -16.90 45.67 -19.38
C GLU A 75 -16.69 44.23 -19.90
N VAL A 76 -16.67 43.26 -18.98
CA VAL A 76 -16.35 41.86 -19.26
C VAL A 76 -17.55 41.08 -19.79
N PHE A 77 -18.75 41.66 -19.66
CA PHE A 77 -19.96 40.85 -19.59
C PHE A 77 -21.21 41.51 -20.17
N GLN A 78 -22.03 40.67 -20.82
CA GLN A 78 -23.43 40.95 -21.13
C GLN A 78 -24.35 40.02 -20.31
N PRO A 79 -25.39 40.53 -19.62
CA PRO A 79 -26.36 39.77 -18.81
C PRO A 79 -26.82 38.42 -19.37
N HIS A 80 -26.97 38.33 -20.69
CA HIS A 80 -27.43 37.13 -21.39
C HIS A 80 -26.41 35.99 -21.46
N GLN A 81 -25.18 36.18 -20.96
CA GLN A 81 -24.13 35.15 -20.96
C GLN A 81 -24.10 34.31 -19.68
N MET A 82 -24.91 34.63 -18.65
CA MET A 82 -25.04 33.80 -17.46
C MET A 82 -25.74 32.49 -17.81
N THR A 83 -25.05 31.36 -17.61
CA THR A 83 -25.57 30.02 -17.94
C THR A 83 -26.21 29.33 -16.74
N GLY A 84 -25.83 29.73 -15.53
CA GLY A 84 -26.39 29.18 -14.31
C GLY A 84 -25.75 29.77 -13.05
N TYR A 85 -26.38 29.50 -11.91
CA TYR A 85 -25.77 29.74 -10.61
C TYR A 85 -26.17 28.64 -9.63
N GLU A 86 -25.31 28.41 -8.63
CA GLU A 86 -25.49 27.47 -7.54
C GLU A 86 -25.32 28.21 -6.22
N VAL A 87 -26.17 27.87 -5.25
CA VAL A 87 -26.07 28.35 -3.87
C VAL A 87 -26.05 27.14 -2.95
N ILE A 88 -25.00 27.02 -2.15
CA ILE A 88 -24.84 25.98 -1.13
C ILE A 88 -24.34 26.61 0.17
N THR A 89 -24.50 25.93 1.29
CA THR A 89 -23.88 26.40 2.55
C THR A 89 -22.38 26.14 2.53
N GLU A 90 -21.64 26.84 3.38
CA GLU A 90 -20.20 26.60 3.57
C GLU A 90 -19.93 25.15 4.02
N GLU A 91 -20.75 24.58 4.92
CA GLU A 91 -20.56 23.21 5.38
C GLU A 91 -20.76 22.18 4.26
N GLU A 92 -21.72 22.41 3.37
CA GLU A 92 -21.93 21.56 2.18
C GLU A 92 -20.76 21.68 1.21
N PHE A 93 -20.25 22.88 1.02
CA PHE A 93 -19.09 23.12 0.19
C PHE A 93 -17.85 22.39 0.72
N ASP A 94 -17.57 22.50 2.02
CA ASP A 94 -16.48 21.81 2.69
C ASP A 94 -16.64 20.28 2.60
N ARG A 95 -17.86 19.77 2.75
CA ARG A 95 -18.15 18.34 2.57
C ARG A 95 -17.81 17.86 1.16
N ARG A 96 -18.16 18.63 0.12
CA ARG A 96 -17.84 18.30 -1.28
C ARG A 96 -16.35 18.42 -1.58
N LEU A 97 -15.65 19.38 -0.96
CA LEU A 97 -14.19 19.49 -1.07
C LEU A 97 -13.46 18.32 -0.41
N ALA A 98 -14.02 17.77 0.67
CA ALA A 98 -13.48 16.60 1.35
C ALA A 98 -13.70 15.29 0.55
N GLU A 99 -14.62 15.27 -0.41
CA GLU A 99 -14.84 14.12 -1.28
C GLU A 99 -13.74 14.05 -2.38
N PRO A 100 -12.98 12.96 -2.49
CA PRO A 100 -11.95 12.83 -3.51
C PRO A 100 -12.55 12.94 -4.93
N LEU A 101 -12.28 14.05 -5.63
CA LEU A 101 -12.70 14.30 -7.01
C LEU A 101 -12.20 13.23 -8.00
N VAL A 102 -11.08 12.58 -7.67
CA VAL A 102 -10.49 11.52 -8.48
C VAL A 102 -10.76 10.19 -7.76
N PRO A 103 -11.42 9.24 -8.43
CA PRO A 103 -11.58 7.89 -7.90
C PRO A 103 -10.22 7.32 -7.50
N GLU A 104 -10.17 6.56 -6.41
CA GLU A 104 -8.93 5.93 -6.00
C GLU A 104 -8.38 5.04 -7.12
N LEU A 105 -7.13 5.30 -7.52
CA LEU A 105 -6.45 4.61 -8.60
C LEU A 105 -5.44 3.61 -8.02
N ALA A 106 -5.26 2.49 -8.71
CA ALA A 106 -4.31 1.45 -8.35
C ALA A 106 -3.33 1.20 -9.51
N GLY A 107 -2.05 1.41 -9.26
CA GLY A 107 -0.98 0.90 -10.10
C GLY A 107 -0.71 -0.58 -9.81
N MET A 108 0.33 -1.15 -10.43
CA MET A 108 0.58 -2.59 -10.31
C MET A 108 1.02 -3.03 -8.91
N THR A 109 1.64 -2.14 -8.15
CA THR A 109 2.01 -2.39 -6.75
C THR A 109 0.76 -2.44 -5.87
N GLU A 110 -0.16 -1.50 -6.05
CA GLU A 110 -1.42 -1.43 -5.32
C GLU A 110 -2.33 -2.60 -5.69
N VAL A 111 -2.39 -2.99 -6.97
CA VAL A 111 -3.10 -4.20 -7.42
C VAL A 111 -2.55 -5.44 -6.71
N ALA A 112 -1.23 -5.56 -6.57
CA ALA A 112 -0.61 -6.68 -5.86
C ALA A 112 -1.03 -6.72 -4.39
N GLN A 113 -1.06 -5.56 -3.72
CA GLN A 113 -1.53 -5.44 -2.34
C GLN A 113 -3.02 -5.80 -2.21
N ILE A 114 -3.90 -5.21 -3.04
CA ILE A 114 -5.35 -5.46 -3.02
C ILE A 114 -5.67 -6.94 -3.27
N THR A 115 -4.95 -7.58 -4.19
CA THR A 115 -5.16 -8.99 -4.52
C THR A 115 -4.42 -9.96 -3.60
N GLY A 116 -3.59 -9.47 -2.66
CA GLY A 116 -2.75 -10.30 -1.81
C GLY A 116 -1.72 -11.13 -2.59
N THR A 117 -1.21 -10.61 -3.71
CA THR A 117 -0.25 -11.31 -4.58
C THR A 117 1.08 -10.56 -4.72
N THR A 118 2.03 -11.16 -5.42
CA THR A 118 3.26 -10.48 -5.83
C THR A 118 3.00 -9.61 -7.06
N THR A 119 3.81 -8.57 -7.29
CA THR A 119 3.72 -7.70 -8.48
C THR A 119 3.83 -8.45 -9.80
N SER A 120 4.70 -9.46 -9.88
CA SER A 120 4.81 -10.36 -11.03
C SER A 120 3.50 -11.12 -11.30
N ARG A 121 2.84 -11.61 -10.24
CA ARG A 121 1.55 -12.30 -10.36
C ARG A 121 0.42 -11.33 -10.70
N ALA A 122 0.42 -10.14 -10.12
CA ALA A 122 -0.52 -9.08 -10.46
C ALA A 122 -0.41 -8.68 -11.96
N SER A 123 0.80 -8.64 -12.52
CA SER A 123 1.02 -8.40 -13.95
C SER A 123 0.35 -9.46 -14.84
N GLN A 124 0.34 -10.72 -14.42
CA GLN A 124 -0.37 -11.80 -15.12
C GLN A 124 -1.90 -11.66 -15.09
N LEU A 125 -2.44 -10.85 -14.17
CA LEU A 125 -3.88 -10.57 -14.07
C LEU A 125 -4.33 -9.45 -15.00
N ARG A 126 -3.41 -8.79 -15.72
CA ARG A 126 -3.71 -7.64 -16.61
C ARG A 126 -4.88 -7.90 -17.56
N ALA A 127 -4.90 -9.05 -18.22
CA ALA A 127 -5.99 -9.40 -19.15
C ALA A 127 -7.36 -9.49 -18.45
N ARG A 128 -7.39 -9.91 -17.18
CA ARG A 128 -8.62 -10.02 -16.39
C ARG A 128 -9.04 -8.69 -15.75
N LEU A 129 -8.09 -7.79 -15.51
CA LEU A 129 -8.32 -6.45 -14.96
C LEU A 129 -8.61 -5.39 -16.03
N ALA A 130 -8.54 -5.74 -17.31
CA ALA A 130 -8.80 -4.83 -18.43
C ALA A 130 -10.12 -4.03 -18.32
N PRO A 131 -11.24 -4.57 -17.79
CA PRO A 131 -12.47 -3.78 -17.61
C PRO A 131 -12.35 -2.60 -16.64
N TYR A 132 -11.34 -2.61 -15.77
CA TYR A 132 -11.11 -1.57 -14.76
C TYR A 132 -9.94 -0.66 -15.13
N LEU A 133 -9.37 -0.82 -16.32
CA LEU A 133 -8.25 -0.01 -16.80
C LEU A 133 -8.71 1.41 -17.07
N VAL A 134 -8.06 2.37 -16.43
CA VAL A 134 -8.29 3.81 -16.67
C VAL A 134 -7.37 4.29 -17.78
N GLN A 135 -6.07 3.97 -17.68
CA GLN A 135 -5.08 4.42 -18.66
C GLN A 135 -3.80 3.57 -18.62
N GLU A 136 -3.09 3.51 -19.74
CA GLU A 136 -1.72 3.04 -19.79
C GLU A 136 -0.75 4.22 -19.77
N LEU A 137 0.08 4.30 -18.72
CA LEU A 137 1.12 5.31 -18.57
C LEU A 137 2.49 4.72 -18.90
N ALA A 138 3.50 5.57 -19.08
CA ALA A 138 4.88 5.14 -19.27
C ALA A 138 5.41 4.30 -18.09
N SER A 139 4.90 4.55 -16.88
CA SER A 139 5.22 3.80 -15.66
C SER A 139 4.43 2.49 -15.51
N GLY A 140 3.40 2.25 -16.34
CA GLY A 140 2.57 1.06 -16.31
C GLY A 140 1.06 1.36 -16.35
N PRO A 141 0.22 0.31 -16.33
CA PRO A 141 -1.22 0.45 -16.36
C PRO A 141 -1.76 0.94 -15.01
N VAL A 142 -2.79 1.78 -15.08
CA VAL A 142 -3.51 2.34 -13.93
C VAL A 142 -4.97 1.89 -13.98
N TYR A 143 -5.46 1.34 -12.88
CA TYR A 143 -6.80 0.78 -12.76
C TYR A 143 -7.63 1.53 -11.72
N LEU A 144 -8.95 1.40 -11.78
CA LEU A 144 -9.84 1.80 -10.68
C LEU A 144 -9.65 0.85 -9.49
N ALA A 145 -9.23 1.37 -8.33
CA ALA A 145 -8.97 0.56 -7.14
C ALA A 145 -10.22 -0.20 -6.66
N SER A 146 -11.40 0.42 -6.76
CA SER A 146 -12.70 -0.20 -6.44
C SER A 146 -13.00 -1.42 -7.33
N GLY A 147 -12.67 -1.33 -8.63
CA GLY A 147 -12.80 -2.42 -9.58
C GLY A 147 -11.88 -3.60 -9.26
N VAL A 148 -10.63 -3.30 -8.90
CA VAL A 148 -9.64 -4.30 -8.48
C VAL A 148 -10.06 -5.00 -7.19
N ARG A 149 -10.61 -4.27 -6.20
CA ARG A 149 -11.16 -4.87 -4.97
C ARG A 149 -12.32 -5.81 -5.27
N THR A 150 -13.26 -5.35 -6.10
CA THR A 150 -14.40 -6.17 -6.53
C THR A 150 -13.94 -7.45 -7.23
N PHE A 151 -12.92 -7.35 -8.08
CA PHE A 151 -12.30 -8.51 -8.72
C PHE A 151 -11.64 -9.44 -7.69
N ALA A 152 -10.90 -8.88 -6.74
CA ALA A 152 -10.24 -9.64 -5.68
C ALA A 152 -11.25 -10.46 -4.85
N GLU A 153 -12.37 -9.85 -4.50
CA GLU A 153 -13.44 -10.47 -3.71
C GLU A 153 -14.21 -11.54 -4.50
N LYS A 154 -14.60 -11.25 -5.75
CA LYS A 154 -15.50 -12.11 -6.53
C LYS A 154 -14.80 -13.22 -7.31
N GLU A 155 -13.69 -12.88 -7.97
CA GLU A 155 -13.06 -13.76 -8.96
C GLU A 155 -11.71 -14.31 -8.52
N TYR A 156 -11.05 -13.61 -7.60
CA TYR A 156 -9.73 -13.96 -7.09
C TYR A 156 -9.74 -14.37 -5.62
N SER A 157 -10.92 -14.72 -5.08
CA SER A 157 -11.09 -15.40 -3.79
C SER A 157 -10.42 -16.77 -3.81
N ARG A 158 -9.08 -16.76 -3.75
CA ARG A 158 -8.29 -17.94 -3.47
C ARG A 158 -8.23 -18.06 -1.97
N LYS A 159 -9.06 -18.94 -1.42
CA LYS A 159 -8.65 -19.64 -0.19
C LYS A 159 -7.22 -20.16 -0.42
N PRO A 160 -6.27 -19.95 0.50
CA PRO A 160 -4.91 -20.43 0.35
C PRO A 160 -4.93 -21.96 0.21
N GLY A 161 -4.81 -22.43 -1.02
CA GLY A 161 -5.05 -23.81 -1.38
C GLY A 161 -4.12 -24.20 -2.51
N VAL A 162 -2.86 -24.40 -2.19
CA VAL A 162 -1.99 -25.27 -2.98
C VAL A 162 -1.57 -26.38 -2.03
N ARG A 163 -1.88 -27.63 -2.39
CA ARG A 163 -1.42 -28.81 -1.67
C ARG A 163 0.07 -28.61 -1.40
N ARG A 164 0.44 -28.54 -0.11
CA ARG A 164 1.83 -28.63 0.29
C ARG A 164 2.27 -30.00 -0.19
N THR A 165 3.08 -30.08 -1.23
CA THR A 165 3.78 -31.33 -1.51
C THR A 165 4.70 -31.51 -0.32
N GLU A 166 4.28 -32.36 0.62
CA GLU A 166 5.11 -32.72 1.77
C GLU A 166 6.36 -33.36 1.20
N ILE A 167 7.49 -32.70 1.43
CA ILE A 167 8.79 -33.31 1.18
C ILE A 167 8.95 -34.32 2.31
N PRO A 168 9.12 -35.62 2.00
CA PRO A 168 9.33 -36.63 3.03
C PRO A 168 10.71 -36.40 3.63
N LEU A 169 10.77 -35.60 4.71
CA LEU A 169 11.99 -35.36 5.46
C LEU A 169 12.16 -36.42 6.54
N THR A 170 13.38 -36.92 6.70
CA THR A 170 13.74 -37.79 7.83
C THR A 170 13.65 -37.01 9.16
N PRO A 171 13.54 -37.69 10.32
CA PRO A 171 13.49 -37.02 11.61
C PRO A 171 14.67 -36.08 11.86
N ILE A 172 15.86 -36.42 11.39
CA ILE A 172 17.07 -35.60 11.54
C ILE A 172 17.09 -34.41 10.59
N GLU A 173 16.63 -34.56 9.35
CA GLU A 173 16.46 -33.43 8.41
C GLU A 173 15.44 -32.42 8.93
N ARG A 174 14.35 -32.91 9.51
CA ARG A 174 13.34 -32.04 10.13
C ARG A 174 13.90 -31.33 11.36
N ALA A 175 14.61 -32.04 12.23
CA ALA A 175 15.26 -31.44 13.40
C ALA A 175 16.28 -30.37 12.99
N LEU A 176 17.07 -30.61 11.94
CA LEU A 176 18.01 -29.65 11.37
C LEU A 176 17.28 -28.41 10.83
N LEU A 177 16.24 -28.61 10.03
CA LEU A 177 15.46 -27.52 9.45
C LEU A 177 14.77 -26.65 10.51
N ASP A 178 14.18 -27.28 11.54
CA ASP A 178 13.50 -26.58 12.63
C ASP A 178 14.50 -25.85 13.52
N SER A 179 15.68 -26.43 13.78
CA SER A 179 16.72 -25.78 14.57
C SER A 179 17.35 -24.58 13.85
N LEU A 180 17.59 -24.70 12.53
CA LEU A 180 18.02 -23.57 11.72
C LEU A 180 16.95 -22.46 11.71
N ALA A 181 15.67 -22.82 11.66
CA ALA A 181 14.58 -21.84 11.59
C ALA A 181 14.41 -21.09 12.90
N ALA A 182 14.52 -21.79 14.01
CA ALA A 182 14.49 -21.22 15.34
C ALA A 182 15.71 -20.32 15.60
N ALA A 183 16.92 -20.78 15.25
CA ALA A 183 18.13 -19.97 15.36
C ALA A 183 18.05 -18.70 14.49
N ALA A 184 17.51 -18.80 13.28
CA ALA A 184 17.30 -17.65 12.39
C ALA A 184 16.22 -16.66 12.88
N ALA A 185 15.33 -17.11 13.78
CA ALA A 185 14.28 -16.31 14.41
C ALA A 185 14.69 -15.79 15.80
N GLY A 186 15.85 -16.21 16.33
CA GLY A 186 16.27 -15.92 17.69
C GLY A 186 15.42 -16.60 18.78
N THR A 187 14.75 -17.70 18.44
CA THR A 187 13.89 -18.47 19.35
C THR A 187 14.58 -19.75 19.80
N GLU A 188 14.40 -20.16 21.05
CA GLU A 188 14.89 -21.45 21.53
C GLU A 188 14.09 -22.61 20.91
N VAL A 189 14.81 -23.63 20.44
CA VAL A 189 14.19 -24.89 20.00
C VAL A 189 13.86 -25.73 21.24
N ALA A 190 12.64 -26.26 21.32
CA ALA A 190 12.30 -27.25 22.34
C ALA A 190 13.07 -28.57 22.09
N SER A 191 14.27 -28.67 22.66
CA SER A 191 15.15 -29.84 22.56
C SER A 191 14.61 -31.01 23.39
N THR A 192 13.79 -31.87 22.77
CA THR A 192 13.34 -33.11 23.44
C THR A 192 13.52 -34.38 22.62
N ALA A 193 13.89 -34.30 21.33
CA ALA A 193 14.14 -35.48 20.50
C ALA A 193 15.63 -35.64 20.18
N ALA A 194 16.14 -36.87 20.18
CA ALA A 194 17.57 -37.19 20.02
C ALA A 194 18.23 -36.54 18.79
N GLY A 195 17.48 -36.36 17.69
CA GLY A 195 17.96 -35.66 16.49
C GLY A 195 18.21 -34.15 16.69
N HIS A 196 17.54 -33.50 17.64
CA HIS A 196 17.76 -32.08 17.96
C HIS A 196 19.02 -31.86 18.79
N GLN A 197 19.42 -32.83 19.61
CA GLN A 197 20.67 -32.73 20.37
C GLN A 197 21.88 -32.80 19.45
N ALA A 198 21.92 -33.78 18.53
CA ALA A 198 22.99 -33.91 17.55
C ALA A 198 23.13 -32.68 16.63
N VAL A 199 22.00 -32.04 16.31
CA VAL A 199 21.97 -30.78 15.54
C VAL A 199 22.41 -29.58 16.40
N SER A 200 21.96 -29.50 17.66
CA SER A 200 22.33 -28.41 18.56
C SER A 200 23.84 -28.43 18.84
N ASP A 201 24.44 -29.61 18.99
CA ASP A 201 25.87 -29.77 19.21
C ASP A 201 26.69 -29.34 17.97
N ALA A 202 26.08 -29.35 16.78
CA ALA A 202 26.69 -28.90 15.54
C ALA A 202 26.52 -27.38 15.27
N ILE A 203 25.61 -26.69 15.97
CA ILE A 203 25.38 -25.25 15.81
C ILE A 203 26.29 -24.47 16.77
N GLU A 204 27.30 -23.80 16.23
CA GLU A 204 28.24 -22.97 17.01
C GLU A 204 27.66 -21.59 17.35
N GLY A 205 26.78 -21.08 16.50
CA GLY A 205 26.15 -19.79 16.74
C GLY A 205 25.48 -19.18 15.51
N VAL A 206 24.99 -17.96 15.69
CA VAL A 206 24.33 -17.17 14.65
C VAL A 206 25.30 -16.12 14.14
N VAL A 207 25.47 -16.05 12.82
CA VAL A 207 26.39 -15.14 12.13
C VAL A 207 25.61 -14.04 11.40
N GLY A 208 26.11 -12.81 11.46
CA GLY A 208 25.53 -11.66 10.74
C GLY A 208 24.21 -11.15 11.33
N ASN A 209 23.28 -10.72 10.47
CA ASN A 209 22.00 -10.08 10.85
C ASN A 209 20.94 -11.08 11.38
N GLY A 210 21.35 -12.16 12.04
CA GLY A 210 20.42 -13.10 12.68
C GLY A 210 19.81 -14.18 11.79
N HIS A 211 20.14 -14.26 10.49
CA HIS A 211 19.53 -15.24 9.56
C HIS A 211 20.50 -16.29 9.02
N GLN A 212 21.76 -16.25 9.44
CA GLN A 212 22.77 -17.21 9.02
C GLN A 212 23.24 -17.96 10.26
N VAL A 213 23.31 -19.27 10.18
CA VAL A 213 23.74 -20.14 11.28
C VAL A 213 25.08 -20.73 10.91
N GLN A 214 26.03 -20.67 11.82
CA GLN A 214 27.32 -21.34 11.69
C GLN A 214 27.19 -22.77 12.21
N LEU A 215 27.57 -23.71 11.35
CA LEU A 215 27.68 -25.11 11.71
C LEU A 215 29.17 -25.48 11.82
N HIS A 216 29.55 -26.10 12.94
CA HIS A 216 30.87 -26.70 13.07
C HIS A 216 30.96 -27.92 12.15
N PHE A 217 32.04 -28.02 11.38
CA PHE A 217 32.23 -29.13 10.45
C PHE A 217 33.37 -30.06 10.89
N GLN A 218 33.04 -31.14 11.61
CA GLN A 218 33.92 -32.30 11.82
C GLN A 218 33.13 -33.60 12.08
N PRO A 219 33.60 -34.79 11.62
CA PRO A 219 33.99 -35.14 10.26
C PRO A 219 33.02 -36.16 9.64
N ALA A 220 32.85 -36.07 8.31
CA ALA A 220 32.46 -37.05 7.28
C ALA A 220 31.33 -38.10 7.48
N ASP A 221 31.02 -38.55 8.69
CA ASP A 221 30.07 -39.64 8.99
C ASP A 221 28.91 -39.20 9.90
N SER A 222 28.75 -37.90 10.15
CA SER A 222 27.62 -37.42 10.93
C SER A 222 26.34 -37.46 10.09
N GLU A 223 25.27 -38.03 10.65
CA GLU A 223 23.93 -38.03 10.03
C GLU A 223 23.45 -36.60 9.67
N VAL A 224 24.00 -35.57 10.32
CA VAL A 224 23.79 -34.15 10.05
C VAL A 224 24.33 -33.73 8.68
N THR A 225 25.45 -34.30 8.23
CA THR A 225 26.04 -33.98 6.91
C THR A 225 25.12 -34.48 5.79
N ALA A 226 24.68 -35.74 5.89
CA ALA A 226 23.73 -36.32 4.95
C ALA A 226 22.39 -35.56 4.95
N ALA A 227 21.92 -35.16 6.14
CA ALA A 227 20.72 -34.33 6.25
C ALA A 227 20.89 -32.96 5.57
N LEU A 228 22.05 -32.31 5.75
CA LEU A 228 22.34 -31.02 5.13
C LEU A 228 22.37 -31.12 3.59
N ASP A 229 22.97 -32.19 3.05
CA ASP A 229 23.01 -32.45 1.61
C ASP A 229 21.60 -32.66 1.05
N THR A 230 20.75 -33.45 1.71
CA THR A 230 19.34 -33.62 1.32
C THR A 230 18.58 -32.28 1.35
N LEU A 231 18.79 -31.45 2.37
CA LEU A 231 18.17 -30.12 2.46
C LEU A 231 18.66 -29.17 1.34
N LEU A 232 19.93 -29.29 0.92
CA LEU A 232 20.50 -28.55 -0.20
C LEU A 232 19.90 -29.01 -1.54
N GLU A 233 19.80 -30.32 -1.77
CA GLU A 233 19.18 -30.90 -2.97
C GLU A 233 17.72 -30.45 -3.13
N HIS A 234 16.98 -30.38 -2.02
CA HIS A 234 15.61 -29.87 -2.03
C HIS A 234 15.50 -28.34 -2.08
N GLY A 235 16.63 -27.62 -2.06
CA GLY A 235 16.69 -26.16 -2.09
C GLY A 235 16.01 -25.52 -0.88
N LEU A 236 16.02 -26.20 0.28
CA LEU A 236 15.46 -25.69 1.53
C LEU A 236 16.45 -24.77 2.23
N VAL A 237 17.75 -25.05 2.09
CA VAL A 237 18.85 -24.25 2.66
C VAL A 237 19.84 -23.84 1.57
N ARG A 238 20.73 -22.90 1.90
CA ARG A 238 21.89 -22.51 1.11
C ARG A 238 23.11 -22.47 2.01
N THR A 239 24.23 -23.00 1.54
CA THR A 239 25.50 -22.99 2.24
C THR A 239 26.49 -22.04 1.58
N ARG A 240 27.37 -21.45 2.39
CA ARG A 240 28.60 -20.79 1.94
C ARG A 240 29.73 -21.15 2.90
N ARG A 241 30.96 -21.17 2.40
CA ARG A 241 32.15 -21.27 3.26
C ARG A 241 32.38 -19.94 4.00
N ILE A 242 32.99 -20.02 5.17
CA ILE A 242 33.42 -18.84 5.92
C ILE A 242 34.55 -18.15 5.17
N TYR A 243 34.49 -16.82 5.07
CA TYR A 243 35.56 -16.06 4.42
C TYR A 243 36.76 -15.89 5.37
N LYS A 244 37.97 -15.77 4.81
CA LYS A 244 39.21 -15.56 5.60
C LYS A 244 39.13 -14.41 6.61
N LYS A 245 38.41 -13.33 6.27
CA LYS A 245 38.18 -12.18 7.17
C LYS A 245 37.24 -12.47 8.35
N GLU A 246 36.34 -13.44 8.19
CA GLU A 246 35.47 -13.92 9.26
C GLU A 246 36.22 -14.92 10.17
N MET A 247 37.12 -15.74 9.59
CA MET A 247 37.99 -16.65 10.34
C MET A 247 38.95 -15.95 11.32
N GLU A 248 39.43 -14.74 11.02
CA GLU A 248 40.32 -13.98 11.92
C GLU A 248 39.69 -13.67 13.29
N LYS A 249 38.36 -13.76 13.41
CA LYS A 249 37.62 -13.55 14.66
C LYS A 249 37.23 -14.85 15.37
N MET A 250 37.58 -16.02 14.81
CA MET A 250 37.17 -17.33 15.30
C MET A 250 38.31 -18.04 16.03
N ALA A 251 37.97 -18.99 16.91
CA ALA A 251 38.95 -19.83 17.59
C ALA A 251 39.68 -20.75 16.59
N ALA A 252 40.86 -21.23 16.95
CA ALA A 252 41.58 -22.21 16.14
C ALA A 252 40.78 -23.53 16.10
N GLY A 253 40.48 -24.05 14.89
CA GLY A 253 39.71 -25.30 14.70
C GLY A 253 38.47 -25.19 13.81
N HIS A 254 38.04 -23.97 13.44
CA HIS A 254 36.82 -23.72 12.64
C HIS A 254 37.10 -23.51 11.14
N GLU A 255 38.16 -24.13 10.60
CA GLU A 255 38.60 -23.88 9.22
C GLU A 255 37.63 -24.47 8.16
N ASP A 256 36.88 -25.50 8.54
CA ASP A 256 35.91 -26.18 7.66
C ASP A 256 34.45 -25.78 7.91
N ASP A 257 34.20 -24.85 8.84
CA ASP A 257 32.84 -24.47 9.23
C ASP A 257 32.03 -23.89 8.05
N LEU A 258 30.73 -24.19 8.08
CA LEU A 258 29.78 -23.78 7.05
C LEU A 258 28.81 -22.76 7.61
N VAL A 259 28.53 -21.73 6.79
CA VAL A 259 27.44 -20.80 7.07
C VAL A 259 26.23 -21.24 6.27
N VAL A 260 25.17 -21.60 6.99
CA VAL A 260 23.91 -22.08 6.42
C VAL A 260 22.84 -21.01 6.57
N SER A 261 22.06 -20.80 5.51
CA SER A 261 20.94 -19.86 5.49
C SER A 261 19.68 -20.54 4.97
N LEU A 262 18.54 -20.28 5.61
CA LEU A 262 17.26 -20.78 5.17
C LEU A 262 16.77 -20.02 3.94
N THR A 263 16.22 -20.76 2.98
CA THR A 263 15.45 -20.15 1.91
C THR A 263 14.00 -19.92 2.35
N GLY A 264 13.26 -19.08 1.63
CA GLY A 264 11.82 -18.97 1.85
C GLY A 264 11.06 -20.29 1.60
N LYS A 265 11.64 -21.27 0.91
CA LYS A 265 11.09 -22.64 0.81
C LYS A 265 11.34 -23.39 2.11
N GLY A 266 12.57 -23.42 2.63
CA GLY A 266 12.91 -24.04 3.91
C GLY A 266 12.08 -23.50 5.07
N GLN A 267 11.92 -22.18 5.16
CA GLN A 267 11.14 -21.54 6.20
C GLN A 267 9.63 -21.90 6.17
N ARG A 268 9.10 -22.28 5.00
CA ARG A 268 7.71 -22.76 4.85
C ARG A 268 7.56 -24.24 5.20
N HIS A 269 8.65 -25.00 5.22
CA HIS A 269 8.68 -26.42 5.56
C HIS A 269 9.13 -26.68 7.00
N SER A 270 9.65 -25.67 7.71
CA SER A 270 9.92 -25.75 9.14
C SER A 270 8.63 -25.65 9.95
N SER A 271 8.52 -26.48 10.99
CA SER A 271 7.45 -26.49 12.00
C SER A 271 7.56 -25.29 12.96
N ALA A 272 8.75 -24.70 13.08
CA ALA A 272 9.08 -23.64 14.04
C ALA A 272 8.34 -22.30 13.81
N ILE A 273 7.71 -22.09 12.64
CA ILE A 273 6.99 -20.84 12.33
C ILE A 273 5.52 -21.17 12.06
N THR A 274 4.85 -21.66 13.09
CA THR A 274 3.42 -21.44 13.22
C THR A 274 3.26 -20.27 14.18
N PRO A 275 2.90 -19.04 13.74
CA PRO A 275 2.45 -18.04 14.68
C PRO A 275 1.24 -18.63 15.42
N ALA A 276 1.30 -18.63 16.75
CA ALA A 276 0.22 -19.08 17.61
C ALA A 276 -1.05 -18.30 17.29
N ALA A 277 -1.90 -18.88 16.45
CA ALA A 277 -3.27 -18.43 16.26
C ALA A 277 -4.10 -19.01 17.40
N GLY A 278 -4.47 -18.15 18.35
CA GLY A 278 -5.60 -18.36 19.26
C GLY A 278 -5.24 -18.82 20.67
N ALA A 279 -5.21 -17.86 21.60
CA ALA A 279 -5.61 -18.06 23.01
C ALA A 279 -5.74 -16.71 23.74
N SER A 280 -6.92 -16.09 23.67
CA SER A 280 -7.54 -15.37 24.81
C SER A 280 -8.93 -14.86 24.40
N GLY A 281 -9.85 -15.79 24.14
CA GLY A 281 -11.25 -15.56 24.50
C GLY A 281 -11.37 -15.98 25.95
N GLN A 282 -11.39 -15.02 26.86
CA GLN A 282 -11.84 -15.24 28.22
C GLN A 282 -13.05 -14.33 28.40
N GLU A 283 -14.21 -14.97 28.30
CA GLU A 283 -15.43 -14.51 28.94
C GLU A 283 -15.09 -14.23 30.41
N ASP A 284 -15.34 -13.00 30.85
CA ASP A 284 -15.55 -12.76 32.27
C ASP A 284 -16.83 -11.95 32.44
N ASP A 285 -17.72 -12.64 33.13
CA ASP A 285 -19.02 -12.30 33.67
C ASP A 285 -18.93 -11.05 34.57
N ARG A 286 -19.70 -10.00 34.25
CA ARG A 286 -20.34 -9.04 35.20
C ARG A 286 -21.17 -7.97 34.51
#